data_AF-A0A0R2Q5L9-F1
#
_entry.id   AF-A0A0R2Q5L9-F1
#
_cell.length_a   1.000
_cell.length_b   1.000
_cell.length_c   1.000
_cell.angle_alpha   90.00
_cell.angle_beta   90.00
_cell.angle_gamma   90.00
#
_symmetry.space_group_name_H-M   'P 1'
#
loop_
_entity.id
_entity.type
_entity.pdbx_description
1 polymer ?
#
loop_
_entity_poly.entity_id
_entity_poly.type
_entity_poly.pdbx_seq_one_letter_code
_entity_poly.pdbx_strand_id
1 'polypeptide(L)'
;MLLSTFERRRIAVAAIITVLVLPLLMINNGDDTQNVEVAVTTTTQSDSGLNETSEDGSLEPIILGGPSPIVQDGSAQIAYPASSLTGVEAIASFSNFDNAPDIVCYFPEAPLGINVSVQNLNNGRTTTCTNVFRTSLPSGATMLLHTKVFESLANLVDAPIPVTVSW
;
A
#
# COMPACT_ATOMS: atom_id res chain seq x y z
N MET A 1 -38.00 28.12 -11.79
CA MET A 1 -36.95 27.09 -11.66
C MET A 1 -37.47 25.79 -12.25
N LEU A 2 -37.07 25.46 -13.47
CA LEU A 2 -37.47 24.22 -14.15
C LEU A 2 -36.33 23.22 -13.95
N LEU A 3 -36.54 22.20 -13.11
CA LEU A 3 -35.60 21.09 -12.99
C LEU A 3 -35.50 20.37 -14.33
N SER A 4 -34.29 20.06 -14.79
CA SER A 4 -34.09 19.25 -15.98
C SER A 4 -34.68 17.84 -15.76
N THR A 5 -35.05 17.16 -16.85
CA THR A 5 -35.56 15.79 -16.79
C THR A 5 -34.54 14.81 -16.18
N PHE A 6 -33.25 15.15 -16.28
CA PHE A 6 -32.14 14.40 -15.70
C PHE A 6 -32.07 14.56 -14.16
N GLU A 7 -32.16 15.78 -13.64
CA GLU A 7 -32.23 16.01 -12.18
C GLU A 7 -33.43 15.29 -11.56
N ARG A 8 -34.59 15.33 -12.24
CA ARG A 8 -35.84 14.75 -11.73
C ARG A 8 -35.74 13.22 -11.58
N ARG A 9 -35.03 12.55 -12.50
CA ARG A 9 -34.77 11.10 -12.42
C ARG A 9 -33.82 10.74 -11.29
N ARG A 10 -32.76 11.54 -11.06
CA ARG A 10 -31.82 11.31 -9.95
C ARG A 10 -32.46 11.48 -8.57
N ILE A 11 -33.27 12.53 -8.39
CA ILE A 11 -33.96 12.78 -7.12
C ILE A 11 -35.00 11.67 -6.83
N ALA A 12 -35.72 11.22 -7.86
CA ALA A 12 -36.67 10.11 -7.71
C ALA A 12 -35.99 8.79 -7.31
N VAL A 13 -34.85 8.46 -7.92
CA VAL A 13 -34.08 7.25 -7.60
C VAL A 13 -33.54 7.32 -6.16
N ALA A 14 -32.98 8.47 -5.75
CA ALA A 14 -32.47 8.64 -4.39
C ALA A 14 -33.58 8.44 -3.34
N ALA A 15 -34.77 9.03 -3.54
CA ALA A 15 -35.89 8.90 -2.62
C ALA A 15 -36.36 7.44 -2.45
N ILE A 16 -36.42 6.67 -3.54
CA ILE A 16 -36.82 5.25 -3.50
C ILE A 16 -35.81 4.42 -2.71
N ILE A 17 -34.51 4.66 -2.92
CA ILE A 17 -33.45 3.95 -2.19
C ILE A 17 -33.53 4.26 -0.69
N THR A 18 -33.74 5.53 -0.32
CA THR A 18 -33.86 5.91 1.09
C THR A 18 -35.04 5.22 1.77
N VAL A 19 -36.20 5.12 1.11
CA VAL A 19 -37.38 4.42 1.64
C VAL A 19 -37.13 2.91 1.82
N LEU A 20 -36.29 2.29 0.98
CA LEU A 20 -35.95 0.88 1.07
C LEU A 20 -34.88 0.56 2.13
N VAL A 21 -33.91 1.45 2.34
CA VAL A 21 -32.78 1.20 3.26
C VAL A 21 -33.16 1.41 4.73
N LEU A 22 -34.00 2.41 5.02
CA LEU A 22 -34.42 2.71 6.40
C LEU A 22 -35.03 1.51 7.16
N PRO A 23 -35.96 0.71 6.59
CA PRO A 23 -36.52 -0.43 7.30
C PRO A 23 -35.51 -1.57 7.50
N LEU A 24 -34.51 -1.73 6.61
CA LEU A 24 -33.48 -2.76 6.75
C LEU A 24 -32.49 -2.45 7.87
N LEU A 25 -32.18 -1.17 8.10
CA LEU A 25 -31.29 -0.75 9.19
C LEU A 25 -31.89 -1.01 10.58
N MET A 26 -33.21 -0.88 10.72
CA MET A 26 -33.91 -1.11 12.00
C MET A 26 -34.02 -2.59 12.39
N ILE A 27 -33.83 -3.51 11.44
CA ILE A 27 -33.88 -4.97 11.68
C ILE A 27 -32.51 -5.49 12.17
N ASN A 28 -31.41 -4.79 11.88
CA ASN A 28 -30.06 -5.27 12.16
C ASN A 28 -29.47 -4.80 13.50
N ASN A 29 -30.23 -4.02 14.29
CA ASN A 29 -29.82 -3.61 15.65
C ASN A 29 -30.25 -4.67 16.69
N GLY A 30 -29.82 -5.92 16.48
CA GLY A 30 -29.89 -6.99 17.47
C GLY A 30 -28.68 -6.94 18.41
N ASP A 31 -28.96 -6.75 19.69
CA ASP A 31 -28.10 -6.74 20.88
C ASP A 31 -26.80 -7.58 20.81
N ASP A 32 -25.64 -6.91 20.91
CA ASP A 32 -24.31 -7.53 21.00
C ASP A 32 -24.05 -8.01 22.44
N THR A 33 -24.22 -9.31 22.69
CA THR A 33 -23.73 -9.93 23.93
C THR A 33 -22.23 -10.21 23.78
N GLN A 34 -21.40 -9.33 24.35
CA GLN A 34 -19.96 -9.50 24.43
C GLN A 34 -19.62 -10.73 25.29
N ASN A 35 -18.91 -11.71 24.70
CA ASN A 35 -18.22 -12.74 25.48
C ASN A 35 -16.71 -12.50 25.38
N VAL A 36 -16.10 -12.24 26.52
CA VAL A 36 -14.67 -12.02 26.71
C VAL A 36 -13.99 -13.37 26.85
N GLU A 37 -13.01 -13.67 25.99
CA GLU A 37 -12.11 -14.80 26.17
C GLU A 37 -10.67 -14.30 26.34
N VAL A 38 -10.15 -14.49 27.55
CA VAL A 38 -8.78 -14.18 27.96
C VAL A 38 -7.95 -15.45 27.77
N ALA A 39 -6.97 -15.43 26.87
CA ALA A 39 -5.95 -16.46 26.75
C ALA A 39 -4.62 -15.94 27.32
N VAL A 40 -4.29 -16.38 28.52
CA VAL A 40 -2.95 -16.29 29.13
C VAL A 40 -2.14 -17.49 28.64
N THR A 41 -0.98 -17.26 28.02
CA THR A 41 -0.01 -18.33 27.77
C THR A 41 1.36 -17.93 28.30
N THR A 42 1.86 -18.82 29.16
CA THR A 42 3.00 -18.73 30.07
C THR A 42 4.34 -18.89 29.37
N THR A 43 5.35 -18.24 29.93
CA THR A 43 6.79 -18.34 29.65
C THR A 43 7.39 -19.71 30.00
N THR A 44 8.32 -20.19 29.17
CA THR A 44 9.32 -21.20 29.58
C THR A 44 10.72 -20.76 29.16
N GLN A 45 11.55 -20.43 30.15
CA GLN A 45 13.00 -20.29 30.03
C GLN A 45 13.61 -21.69 30.05
N SER A 46 14.54 -21.97 29.13
CA SER A 46 15.38 -23.16 29.19
C SER A 46 16.71 -22.81 29.85
N ASP A 47 16.84 -23.25 31.11
CA ASP A 47 18.09 -23.37 31.85
C ASP A 47 18.76 -24.69 31.45
N SER A 48 19.88 -24.62 30.73
CA SER A 48 20.70 -25.79 30.41
C SER A 48 21.85 -25.86 31.40
N GLY A 49 21.67 -26.71 32.41
CA GLY A 49 22.64 -27.03 33.43
C GLY A 49 23.96 -27.55 32.85
N LEU A 50 25.04 -26.99 33.38
CA LEU A 50 26.40 -27.48 33.26
C LEU A 50 26.57 -28.70 34.16
N ASN A 51 26.77 -29.89 33.59
CA ASN A 51 27.54 -30.93 34.27
C ASN A 51 27.98 -32.01 33.29
N GLU A 52 29.27 -32.06 32.96
CA GLU A 52 30.01 -33.32 32.78
C GLU A 52 31.52 -33.01 32.76
N THR A 53 32.19 -33.49 33.81
CA THR A 53 33.66 -33.60 33.91
C THR A 53 34.00 -35.03 33.53
N SER A 54 34.90 -35.22 32.56
CA SER A 54 36.06 -36.12 32.69
C SER A 54 36.91 -36.20 31.42
N GLU A 55 38.21 -35.96 31.62
CA GLU A 55 39.38 -36.63 31.07
C GLU A 55 39.79 -36.47 29.58
N ASP A 56 40.90 -35.74 29.46
CA ASP A 56 42.14 -36.09 28.75
C ASP A 56 42.10 -36.25 27.22
N GLY A 57 42.70 -35.26 26.56
CA GLY A 57 42.90 -35.20 25.13
C GLY A 57 42.52 -33.85 24.52
N SER A 58 43.11 -32.76 25.02
CA SER A 58 43.02 -31.46 24.35
C SER A 58 43.77 -31.52 23.02
N LEU A 59 43.11 -32.04 21.98
CA LEU A 59 43.55 -31.83 20.61
C LEU A 59 43.25 -30.37 20.29
N GLU A 60 44.27 -29.53 20.30
CA GLU A 60 44.18 -28.15 19.83
C GLU A 60 43.55 -28.15 18.42
N PRO A 61 42.56 -27.28 18.14
CA PRO A 61 41.91 -27.24 16.84
C PRO A 61 42.96 -26.99 15.76
N ILE A 62 43.16 -27.97 14.87
CA ILE A 62 44.05 -27.80 13.74
C ILE A 62 43.32 -26.97 12.68
N ILE A 63 43.64 -25.68 12.61
CA ILE A 63 43.10 -24.79 11.58
C ILE A 63 43.82 -25.14 10.28
N LEU A 64 43.19 -25.98 9.44
CA LEU A 64 43.62 -26.12 8.05
C LEU A 64 43.45 -24.76 7.39
N GLY A 65 44.56 -24.06 7.16
CA GLY A 65 44.58 -22.76 6.51
C GLY A 65 43.92 -22.85 5.13
N GLY A 66 42.69 -22.35 5.03
CA GLY A 66 42.06 -22.07 3.76
C GLY A 66 42.70 -20.85 3.09
N PRO A 67 42.58 -20.68 1.76
CA PRO A 67 43.01 -19.47 1.10
C PRO A 67 42.33 -18.25 1.74
N SER A 68 43.06 -17.13 1.83
CA SER A 68 42.53 -15.89 2.39
C SER A 68 41.17 -15.56 1.77
N PRO A 69 40.16 -15.20 2.57
CA PRO A 69 38.87 -14.81 2.04
C PRO A 69 39.05 -13.65 1.06
N ILE A 70 38.48 -13.82 -0.13
CA ILE A 70 38.43 -12.76 -1.13
C ILE A 70 37.60 -11.65 -0.50
N VAL A 71 38.22 -10.51 -0.24
CA VAL A 71 37.51 -9.32 0.21
C VAL A 71 36.63 -8.90 -0.97
N GLN A 72 35.33 -9.17 -0.89
CA GLN A 72 34.38 -8.63 -1.84
C GLN A 72 34.33 -7.11 -1.60
N ASP A 73 35.08 -6.34 -2.38
CA ASP A 73 34.98 -4.86 -2.41
C ASP A 73 33.71 -4.37 -3.15
N GLY A 74 32.93 -5.32 -3.64
CA GLY A 74 31.69 -5.09 -4.37
C GLY A 74 30.73 -4.30 -3.50
N SER A 75 30.72 -2.99 -3.73
CA SER A 75 29.71 -2.09 -3.18
C SER A 75 28.40 -2.43 -3.90
N ALA A 76 27.63 -3.36 -3.36
CA ALA A 76 26.27 -3.59 -3.82
C ALA A 76 25.51 -2.27 -3.62
N GLN A 77 24.97 -1.72 -4.71
CA GLN A 77 24.18 -0.51 -4.65
C GLN A 77 22.84 -0.84 -3.98
N ILE A 78 22.76 -0.63 -2.66
CA ILE A 78 21.52 -0.77 -1.90
C ILE A 78 20.73 0.53 -2.11
N ALA A 79 19.63 0.45 -2.84
CA ALA A 79 18.70 1.56 -2.96
C ALA A 79 17.95 1.73 -1.63
N TYR A 80 18.28 2.77 -0.87
CA TYR A 80 17.49 3.19 0.28
C TYR A 80 16.31 4.05 -0.21
N PRO A 81 15.08 3.84 0.31
CA PRO A 81 13.96 4.71 -0.01
C PRO A 81 14.27 6.15 0.46
N ALA A 82 13.89 7.14 -0.34
CA ALA A 82 14.17 8.54 -0.05
C ALA A 82 13.53 8.96 1.29
N SER A 83 14.28 9.58 2.18
CA SER A 83 13.84 9.92 3.55
C SER A 83 13.17 11.30 3.66
N SER A 84 12.89 11.97 2.54
CA SER A 84 12.26 13.29 2.52
C SER A 84 11.08 13.35 1.54
N LEU A 85 10.10 12.46 1.69
CA LEU A 85 8.86 12.61 0.94
C LEU A 85 7.85 13.34 1.82
N THR A 86 7.61 14.60 1.50
CA THR A 86 6.44 15.30 2.01
C THR A 86 5.24 14.80 1.20
N GLY A 87 4.32 14.06 1.82
CA GLY A 87 3.15 13.54 1.12
C GLY A 87 2.54 12.30 1.78
N VAL A 88 1.54 11.75 1.12
CA VAL A 88 0.83 10.52 1.51
C VAL A 88 1.39 9.34 0.72
N GLU A 89 1.70 8.24 1.39
CA GLU A 89 2.11 7.00 0.72
C GLU A 89 0.90 6.31 0.08
N ALA A 90 1.07 5.86 -1.17
CA ALA A 90 0.03 5.19 -1.93
C ALA A 90 0.61 4.05 -2.78
N ILE A 91 -0.27 3.15 -3.22
CA ILE A 91 0.04 2.11 -4.18
C ILE A 91 -0.58 2.51 -5.51
N ALA A 92 0.26 2.86 -6.48
CA ALA A 92 -0.18 3.32 -7.79
C ALA A 92 -0.23 2.16 -8.80
N SER A 93 -1.36 2.07 -9.50
CA SER A 93 -1.51 1.26 -10.71
C SER A 93 -1.88 2.16 -11.88
N PHE A 94 -2.07 1.59 -13.06
CA PHE A 94 -2.41 2.33 -14.28
C PHE A 94 -3.67 1.82 -14.94
N SER A 95 -4.33 2.70 -15.68
CA SER A 95 -5.35 2.34 -16.66
C SER A 95 -5.56 3.47 -17.65
N ASN A 96 -6.28 3.19 -18.73
CA ASN A 96 -6.77 4.24 -19.60
C ASN A 96 -7.89 5.04 -18.90
N PHE A 97 -7.99 6.34 -19.18
CA PHE A 97 -9.10 7.18 -18.74
C PHE A 97 -9.90 7.59 -19.96
N ASP A 98 -11.11 7.05 -20.10
CA ASP A 98 -11.94 7.33 -21.26
C ASP A 98 -12.35 8.81 -21.29
N ASN A 99 -12.17 9.45 -22.45
CA ASN A 99 -12.49 10.87 -22.66
C ASN A 99 -11.76 11.86 -21.72
N ALA A 100 -10.62 11.47 -21.15
CA ALA A 100 -9.80 12.36 -20.34
C ALA A 100 -8.46 12.67 -21.04
N PRO A 101 -7.80 13.80 -20.72
CA PRO A 101 -6.44 14.06 -21.15
C PRO A 101 -5.47 12.98 -20.65
N ASP A 102 -4.37 12.78 -21.36
CA ASP A 102 -3.35 11.77 -21.02
C ASP A 102 -2.54 12.06 -19.73
N ILE A 103 -2.84 13.16 -19.03
CA ILE A 103 -2.11 13.66 -17.85
C ILE A 103 -2.97 13.63 -16.57
N VAL A 104 -4.01 12.81 -16.55
CA VAL A 104 -4.89 12.69 -15.39
C VAL A 104 -4.51 11.51 -14.49
N CYS A 105 -4.95 11.57 -13.25
CA CYS A 105 -4.87 10.49 -12.28
C CYS A 105 -6.07 10.53 -11.34
N TYR A 106 -6.29 9.47 -10.58
CA TYR A 106 -7.27 9.43 -9.51
C TYR A 106 -6.60 8.99 -8.21
N PHE A 107 -6.66 9.86 -7.21
CA PHE A 107 -6.29 9.58 -5.84
C PHE A 107 -7.42 10.08 -4.93
N PRO A 108 -8.16 9.19 -4.22
CA PRO A 108 -9.35 9.57 -3.46
C PRO A 108 -9.10 10.59 -2.36
N GLU A 109 -7.89 10.64 -1.79
CA GLU A 109 -7.56 11.52 -0.66
C GLU A 109 -7.19 12.95 -1.09
N ALA A 110 -6.75 13.12 -2.35
CA ALA A 110 -6.47 14.45 -2.88
C ALA A 110 -7.77 15.13 -3.35
N PRO A 111 -7.89 16.46 -3.26
CA PRO A 111 -9.00 17.19 -3.86
C PRO A 111 -9.08 16.94 -5.38
N LEU A 112 -10.28 17.04 -5.95
CA LEU A 112 -10.47 16.90 -7.40
C LEU A 112 -10.10 18.20 -8.13
N GLY A 113 -9.56 18.07 -9.33
CA GLY A 113 -9.21 19.18 -10.22
C GLY A 113 -7.86 19.85 -9.90
N ILE A 114 -7.14 19.39 -8.89
CA ILE A 114 -5.81 19.92 -8.54
C ILE A 114 -4.69 19.09 -9.19
N ASN A 115 -3.52 19.71 -9.35
CA ASN A 115 -2.32 19.01 -9.78
C ASN A 115 -1.65 18.35 -8.59
N VAL A 116 -1.42 17.05 -8.72
CA VAL A 116 -0.80 16.20 -7.71
C VAL A 116 0.57 15.80 -8.22
N SER A 117 1.58 15.87 -7.35
CA SER A 117 2.91 15.35 -7.59
C SER A 117 2.97 13.91 -7.10
N VAL A 118 3.51 13.02 -7.94
CA VAL A 118 3.61 11.59 -7.67
C VAL A 118 5.06 11.17 -7.84
N GLN A 119 5.67 10.67 -6.77
CA GLN A 119 7.04 10.20 -6.76
C GLN A 119 7.08 8.69 -6.54
N ASN A 120 7.74 7.96 -7.43
CA ASN A 120 7.98 6.53 -7.31
C ASN A 120 9.05 6.26 -6.23
N LEU A 121 8.69 5.47 -5.22
CA LEU A 121 9.58 5.15 -4.09
C LEU A 121 10.72 4.20 -4.45
N ASN A 122 10.57 3.42 -5.53
CA ASN A 122 11.58 2.46 -5.95
C ASN A 122 12.75 3.11 -6.69
N ASN A 123 12.52 4.23 -7.39
CA ASN A 123 13.53 4.83 -8.27
C ASN A 123 13.64 6.37 -8.17
N GLY A 124 12.79 7.01 -7.36
CA GLY A 124 12.79 8.47 -7.13
C GLY A 124 12.21 9.30 -8.27
N ARG A 125 11.76 8.68 -9.38
CA ARG A 125 11.15 9.42 -10.51
C ARG A 125 9.87 10.10 -10.06
N THR A 126 9.66 11.32 -10.53
CA THR A 126 8.51 12.15 -10.17
C THR A 126 7.78 12.62 -11.41
N THR A 127 6.46 12.66 -11.33
CA THR A 127 5.58 13.17 -12.38
C THR A 127 4.44 13.96 -11.76
N THR A 128 3.74 14.76 -12.56
CA THR A 128 2.55 15.50 -12.12
C THR A 128 1.34 15.10 -12.93
N CYS A 129 0.18 15.06 -12.28
CA CYS A 129 -1.09 14.71 -12.92
C CYS A 129 -2.25 15.47 -12.29
N THR A 130 -3.31 15.73 -13.06
CA THR A 130 -4.52 16.35 -12.53
C THR A 130 -5.42 15.29 -11.91
N ASN A 131 -5.81 15.47 -10.65
CA ASN A 131 -6.70 14.53 -9.97
C ASN A 131 -8.13 14.63 -10.54
N VAL A 132 -8.65 13.53 -11.05
CA VAL A 132 -9.99 13.43 -11.63
C VAL A 132 -10.73 12.26 -11.01
N PHE A 133 -12.05 12.36 -10.93
CA PHE A 133 -12.86 11.31 -10.31
C PHE A 133 -12.87 10.02 -11.12
N ARG A 134 -12.75 8.87 -10.45
CA ARG A 134 -13.03 7.53 -10.97
C ARG A 134 -13.94 6.77 -10.02
N THR A 135 -14.76 5.89 -10.57
CA THR A 135 -15.73 5.09 -9.82
C THR A 135 -15.11 3.89 -9.10
N SER A 136 -13.94 3.43 -9.54
CA SER A 136 -13.29 2.23 -8.99
C SER A 136 -11.78 2.28 -9.16
N LEU A 137 -11.09 1.72 -8.16
CA LEU A 137 -9.68 1.41 -8.18
C LEU A 137 -9.46 -0.10 -8.40
N PRO A 138 -8.38 -0.51 -9.10
CA PRO A 138 -7.96 -1.90 -9.12
C PRO A 138 -7.69 -2.43 -7.70
N SER A 139 -7.92 -3.73 -7.47
CA SER A 139 -7.59 -4.37 -6.20
C SER A 139 -6.12 -4.14 -5.83
N GLY A 140 -5.88 -3.70 -4.59
CA GLY A 140 -4.54 -3.44 -4.07
C GLY A 140 -3.91 -2.10 -4.49
N ALA A 141 -4.58 -1.31 -5.34
CA ALA A 141 -4.15 0.04 -5.69
C ALA A 141 -4.97 1.08 -4.93
N THR A 142 -4.29 2.08 -4.35
CA THR A 142 -4.94 3.24 -3.72
C THR A 142 -4.89 4.48 -4.61
N MET A 143 -4.09 4.45 -5.68
CA MET A 143 -4.01 5.48 -6.71
C MET A 143 -4.07 4.86 -8.10
N LEU A 144 -4.71 5.55 -9.04
CA LEU A 144 -4.77 5.15 -10.44
C LEU A 144 -4.20 6.26 -11.32
N LEU A 145 -3.17 5.93 -12.09
CA LEU A 145 -2.53 6.84 -13.02
C LEU A 145 -3.04 6.56 -14.43
N HIS A 146 -3.12 7.60 -15.27
CA HIS A 146 -3.24 7.36 -16.70
C HIS A 146 -2.00 6.58 -17.20
N THR A 147 -2.16 5.67 -18.17
CA THR A 147 -1.06 4.83 -18.66
C THR A 147 0.18 5.63 -19.03
N LYS A 148 0.03 6.76 -19.76
CA LYS A 148 1.17 7.63 -20.11
C LYS A 148 1.86 8.27 -18.90
N VAL A 149 1.11 8.59 -17.85
CA VAL A 149 1.68 9.13 -16.60
C VAL A 149 2.47 8.03 -15.90
N PHE A 150 1.93 6.82 -15.84
CA PHE A 150 2.62 5.68 -15.23
C PHE A 150 3.93 5.34 -15.94
N GLU A 151 3.95 5.35 -17.28
CA GLU A 151 5.16 5.09 -18.08
C GLU A 151 6.29 6.09 -17.81
N SER A 152 5.97 7.31 -17.35
CA SER A 152 6.97 8.28 -16.92
C SER A 152 7.65 7.89 -15.59
N LEU A 153 6.96 7.11 -14.75
CA LEU A 153 7.41 6.66 -13.43
C LEU A 153 8.05 5.27 -13.42
N ALA A 154 7.52 4.30 -14.17
CA ALA A 154 7.95 2.91 -14.19
C ALA A 154 7.53 2.17 -15.47
N ASN A 155 7.97 0.92 -15.65
CA ASN A 155 7.47 0.06 -16.71
C ASN A 155 6.12 -0.55 -16.30
N LEU A 156 5.19 -0.72 -17.24
CA LEU A 156 3.86 -1.26 -16.99
C LEU A 156 3.87 -2.63 -16.28
N VAL A 157 4.91 -3.44 -16.52
CA VAL A 157 5.07 -4.76 -15.87
C VAL A 157 5.38 -4.67 -14.38
N ASP A 158 5.84 -3.52 -13.90
CA ASP A 158 6.18 -3.28 -12.49
C ASP A 158 4.94 -2.89 -11.66
N ALA A 159 3.78 -2.70 -12.30
CA ALA A 159 2.58 -2.31 -11.61
C ALA A 159 2.02 -3.44 -10.73
N PRO A 160 1.48 -3.12 -9.54
CA PRO A 160 1.43 -1.80 -8.92
C PRO A 160 2.75 -1.40 -8.21
N ILE A 161 3.05 -0.09 -8.17
CA ILE A 161 4.27 0.46 -7.56
C ILE A 161 3.97 1.30 -6.30
N PRO A 162 4.86 1.29 -5.29
CA PRO A 162 4.77 2.20 -4.16
C PRO A 162 5.18 3.63 -4.57
N VAL A 163 4.35 4.61 -4.21
CA VAL A 163 4.57 6.03 -4.53
C VAL A 163 4.29 6.91 -3.30
N THR A 164 4.86 8.12 -3.29
CA THR A 164 4.36 9.21 -2.45
C THR A 164 3.66 10.26 -3.29
N VAL A 165 2.58 10.80 -2.74
CA VAL A 165 1.66 11.71 -3.40
C VAL A 165 1.56 13.00 -2.59
N SER A 166 1.69 14.16 -3.24
CA SER A 166 1.62 15.47 -2.58
C SER A 166 0.92 16.52 -3.44
N TRP A 167 0.31 17.53 -2.82
CA TRP A 167 -0.39 18.62 -3.50
C TRP A 167 -0.34 19.95 -2.73
#